data_AF-A0A662Q3I6-F1
#
_entry.id   AF-A0A662Q3I6-F1
#
_cell.length_a   1.000
_cell.length_b   1.000
_cell.length_c   1.000
_cell.angle_alpha   90.00
_cell.angle_beta   90.00
_cell.angle_gamma   90.00
#
_symmetry.space_group_name_H-M   'P 1'
#
loop_
_entity.id
_entity.type
_entity.pdbx_description
1 polymer ?
#
loop_
_entity_poly.entity_id
_entity_poly.type
_entity_poly.pdbx_seq_one_letter_code
_entity_poly.pdbx_strand_id
1 'polypeptide(L)' 'MTDKGSEERISLLHGGGGLYMHRLIKEHIVPRFKSRRKDVEIPLSFLADSAVVNEIAFTTDSYT' A
#
# COMPACT_ATOMS: atom_id res chain seq x y z
N MET A 1 -20.85 17.47 -22.72
CA MET A 1 -19.63 17.94 -22.06
C MET A 1 -19.05 16.78 -21.28
N THR A 2 -18.05 16.10 -21.84
CA THR A 2 -17.24 15.12 -21.11
C THR A 2 -16.22 15.90 -20.30
N ASP A 3 -16.39 15.87 -18.98
CA ASP A 3 -15.44 16.46 -18.03
C ASP A 3 -14.12 15.70 -18.14
N LYS A 4 -13.15 16.30 -18.84
CA LYS A 4 -11.75 15.90 -18.82
C LYS A 4 -11.10 16.64 -17.65
N GLY A 5 -10.92 15.94 -16.53
CA GLY A 5 -9.89 16.29 -15.56
C GLY A 5 -10.38 16.79 -14.20
N SER A 6 -11.01 15.92 -13.40
CA SER A 6 -10.52 15.82 -12.03
C SER A 6 -9.18 15.08 -12.13
N GLU A 7 -8.06 15.78 -11.95
CA GLU A 7 -6.83 15.09 -11.61
C GLU A 7 -7.15 14.15 -10.44
N GLU A 8 -6.78 12.89 -10.54
CA GLU A 8 -6.96 11.93 -9.45
C GLU A 8 -6.07 12.35 -8.28
N ARG A 9 -6.60 13.22 -7.42
CA ARG A 9 -5.87 13.86 -6.33
C ARG A 9 -5.97 13.03 -5.06
N ILE A 10 -4.89 13.04 -4.30
CA ILE A 10 -4.89 12.49 -2.94
C ILE A 10 -5.75 13.38 -2.03
N SER A 11 -6.84 12.84 -1.51
CA SER A 11 -7.67 13.42 -0.45
C SER A 11 -7.39 12.79 0.92
N LEU A 12 -7.96 13.40 1.99
CA LEU A 12 -7.92 12.88 3.36
C LEU A 12 -8.47 11.45 3.48
N LEU A 13 -9.42 11.05 2.62
CA LEU A 13 -10.00 9.70 2.65
C LEU A 13 -8.95 8.61 2.39
N HIS A 14 -7.89 8.93 1.64
CA HIS A 14 -6.81 7.99 1.37
C HIS A 14 -5.87 7.77 2.57
N GLY A 15 -5.88 8.66 3.58
CA GLY A 15 -5.14 8.47 4.84
C GLY A 15 -6.01 7.94 5.98
N GLY A 16 -7.32 7.76 5.77
CA GLY A 16 -8.28 7.42 6.83
C GLY A 16 -8.39 5.93 7.19
N GLY A 17 -7.46 5.07 6.77
CA GLY A 17 -7.45 3.65 7.14
C GLY A 17 -8.44 2.73 6.40
N GLY A 18 -9.47 3.30 5.75
CA GLY A 18 -10.59 2.55 5.18
C GLY A 18 -10.43 2.07 3.73
N LEU A 19 -11.58 1.93 3.06
CA LEU A 19 -11.70 1.43 1.68
C LEU A 19 -10.85 2.22 0.67
N TYR A 20 -10.87 3.54 0.75
CA TYR A 20 -10.14 4.41 -0.18
C TYR A 20 -8.61 4.27 -0.04
N MET A 21 -8.11 4.17 1.21
CA MET A 21 -6.69 3.87 1.46
C MET A 21 -6.31 2.50 0.88
N HIS A 22 -7.11 1.46 1.14
CA HIS A 22 -6.85 0.12 0.62
C HIS A 22 -6.83 0.08 -0.91
N ARG A 23 -7.75 0.80 -1.57
CA ARG A 23 -7.76 0.92 -3.03
C ARG A 23 -6.49 1.61 -3.53
N LEU A 24 -6.12 2.75 -2.96
CA LEU A 24 -4.90 3.48 -3.31
C LEU A 24 -3.66 2.58 -3.18
N ILE A 25 -3.54 1.82 -2.08
CA ILE A 25 -2.41 0.93 -1.85
C ILE A 25 -2.35 -0.17 -2.92
N LYS A 26 -3.47 -0.85 -3.21
CA LYS A 26 -3.52 -1.95 -4.18
C LYS A 26 -3.26 -1.51 -5.61
N GLU A 27 -3.81 -0.36 -6.01
CA GLU A 27 -3.77 0.10 -7.40
C GLU A 27 -2.48 0.89 -7.70
N HIS A 28 -1.94 1.64 -6.73
CA HIS A 28 -0.80 2.52 -6.96
C HIS A 28 0.47 2.13 -6.20
N ILE A 29 0.39 1.57 -4.98
CA ILE A 29 1.60 1.27 -4.21
C ILE A 29 2.15 -0.12 -4.57
N VAL A 30 1.39 -1.19 -4.29
CA VAL A 30 1.84 -2.58 -4.47
C VAL A 30 2.42 -2.86 -5.87
N PRO A 31 1.83 -2.42 -6.99
CA PRO A 31 2.35 -2.74 -8.33
C PRO A 31 3.74 -2.15 -8.62
N ARG A 32 4.13 -1.09 -7.91
CA ARG A 32 5.45 -0.45 -8.05
C ARG A 32 6.55 -1.25 -7.34
N PHE A 33 6.20 -2.10 -6.38
CA PHE A 33 7.15 -2.92 -5.62
C PHE A 33 7.13 -4.37 -6.10
N LYS A 34 7.87 -4.66 -7.18
CA LYS A 34 8.11 -6.03 -7.63
C LYS A 34 9.27 -6.63 -6.83
N SER A 35 8.95 -7.42 -5.80
CA SER A 35 9.98 -8.15 -5.04
C SER A 35 10.68 -9.17 -5.95
N ARG A 36 12.01 -9.14 -5.96
CA ARG A 36 12.84 -10.18 -6.59
C ARG A 36 13.26 -11.27 -5.60
N ARG A 37 12.96 -11.11 -4.30
CA ARG A 37 13.23 -12.12 -3.28
C ARG A 37 12.18 -13.23 -3.35
N LYS A 38 12.65 -14.47 -3.31
CA LYS A 38 11.81 -15.67 -3.26
C LYS A 38 11.44 -16.07 -1.83
N ASP A 39 12.27 -15.69 -0.86
CA ASP A 39 12.17 -16.13 0.54
C ASP A 39 11.55 -15.02 1.40
N VAL A 40 10.29 -14.68 1.10
CA VAL A 40 9.51 -13.71 1.89
C VAL A 40 8.25 -14.42 2.38
N GLU A 41 8.19 -14.67 3.69
CA GLU A 41 7.10 -15.40 4.33
C GLU A 41 5.80 -14.60 4.33
N ILE A 42 5.90 -13.31 4.65
CA ILE A 42 4.79 -12.35 4.57
C ILE A 42 5.22 -11.19 3.67
N PRO A 43 4.83 -11.20 2.38
CA PRO A 43 5.20 -10.16 1.43
C PRO A 43 4.32 -8.92 1.56
N LEU A 44 4.82 -7.78 1.05
CA LEU A 44 4.07 -6.52 1.02
C LEU A 44 2.68 -6.65 0.37
N SER A 45 2.52 -7.52 -0.63
CA SER A 45 1.24 -7.75 -1.32
C SER A 45 0.14 -8.34 -0.43
N PHE A 46 0.49 -8.90 0.74
CA PHE A 46 -0.51 -9.39 1.70
C PHE A 46 -1.17 -8.27 2.48
N LEU A 47 -0.56 -7.07 2.54
CA LEU A 47 -1.08 -5.93 3.30
C LEU A 47 -1.41 -6.29 4.76
N ALA A 48 -0.58 -7.14 5.36
CA ALA A 48 -0.64 -7.50 6.77
C ALA A 48 0.06 -6.43 7.64
N ASP A 49 -0.01 -6.59 8.96
CA ASP A 49 0.57 -5.64 9.94
C ASP A 49 2.11 -5.53 9.87
N SER A 50 2.77 -6.53 9.29
CA SER A 50 4.22 -6.56 9.11
C SER A 50 4.61 -7.39 7.88
N ALA A 51 5.83 -7.16 7.39
CA ALA A 51 6.50 -8.08 6.49
C ALA A 51 7.41 -9.01 7.30
N VAL A 52 7.50 -10.28 6.87
CA VAL A 52 8.38 -11.28 7.52
C VAL A 52 9.38 -11.82 6.52
N VAL A 53 10.66 -11.73 6.87
CA VAL A 53 11.79 -12.22 6.06
C VAL A 53 12.78 -12.92 6.97
N ASN A 54 13.04 -14.20 6.70
CA ASN A 54 13.93 -15.04 7.51
C ASN A 54 13.55 -15.01 9.00
N GLU A 55 12.27 -15.23 9.29
CA GLU A 55 11.70 -15.24 10.64
C GLU A 55 11.76 -13.88 11.38
N ILE A 56 12.20 -12.81 10.73
CA ILE A 56 12.27 -11.45 11.29
C ILE A 56 11.10 -10.61 10.78
N ALA A 57 10.31 -10.07 11.69
CA ALA A 57 9.21 -9.15 11.40
C ALA A 57 9.68 -7.69 11.32
N PHE A 58 9.26 -7.00 10.26
CA PHE A 58 9.49 -5.56 10.05
C PHE A 58 8.16 -4.84 9.89
N THR A 59 7.98 -3.74 10.62
CA THR A 59 6.84 -2.86 10.50
C THR A 59 7.28 -1.40 10.68
N THR A 60 6.48 -0.47 10.19
CA THR A 60 6.72 0.96 10.36
C THR A 60 5.38 1.68 10.41
N ASP A 61 5.30 2.67 11.28
CA ASP A 61 4.18 3.60 11.34
C ASP A 61 4.70 5.00 11.67
N SER A 62 3.95 6.03 11.29
CA SER A 62 4.27 7.42 11.60
C SER A 62 3.17 7.99 12.50
N TYR A 63 3.59 8.65 13.59
CA TYR A 63 2.70 9.43 14.44
C TYR A 63 3.14 10.89 14.38
N THR A 64 2.18 11.81 14.24
CA THR A 64 2.44 13.26 14.14
C THR A 64 1.93 13.97 15.38
#